data_AF-A0A938Z4P1-F1
#
_entry.id   AF-A0A938Z4P1-F1
#
_cell.length_a   1.000
_cell.length_b   1.000
_cell.length_c   1.000
_cell.angle_alpha   90.00
_cell.angle_beta   90.00
_cell.angle_gamma   90.00
#
_symmetry.space_group_name_H-M   'P 1'
#
loop_
_entity.id
_entity.type
_entity.pdbx_description
1 polymer ?
#
loop_
_entity_poly.entity_id
_entity_poly.type
_entity_poly.pdbx_seq_one_letter_code
_entity_poly.pdbx_strand_id
1 'polypeptide(L)'
;EELGQTVIVLNIEDGRAKGSARSVEAVDIFEALDPHRDLFIAFGGHAGAAGMTLEVEKLSDLSQVLEDYVREKGADAGGKNKLNLDEELDLETLSLETVKSFERLAPFGMDNQKPVFYIKDFHVESARTMGAGNAHLKLKISKGEASFEVVAFGQGRWATEFAQTKNLELAVTLSVNQWNGQTALQLMMVDARVEGVQLFNIRGKNAVLPEGVPVLDFSEEVPDLATSDAVVVKTIPEDITLLKAIFQEQHFSAVYFKNDIDKAYYLTGYGTREQFAKLYKTIYQFPEFDIRYKLKDLATYLNIQQILLVKMIQVFEELGFVTIKDGVMTVNKEAPKREIAESQIYQNLKQTVKNQEMMALGTVQEMYNFLME
;
A
#
# COMPACT_ATOMS: atom_id res chain seq x y z
N GLU A 1 14.28 -17.05 -7.03
CA GLU A 1 14.46 -15.65 -6.59
C GLU A 1 13.22 -15.14 -5.86
N GLU A 2 12.04 -15.10 -6.51
CA GLU A 2 10.80 -14.61 -5.85
C GLU A 2 10.39 -15.41 -4.60
N LEU A 3 10.46 -16.75 -4.65
CA LEU A 3 10.00 -17.60 -3.55
C LEU A 3 11.02 -17.74 -2.42
N GLY A 4 12.29 -17.37 -2.63
CA GLY A 4 13.36 -17.65 -1.67
C GLY A 4 13.55 -19.16 -1.36
N GLN A 5 13.09 -20.04 -2.24
CA GLN A 5 13.04 -21.49 -2.02
C GLN A 5 13.76 -22.27 -3.12
N THR A 6 14.14 -23.51 -2.80
CA THR A 6 14.57 -24.51 -3.77
C THR A 6 13.38 -24.96 -4.61
N VAL A 7 13.54 -24.95 -5.93
CA VAL A 7 12.47 -25.27 -6.88
C VAL A 7 12.97 -26.30 -7.88
N ILE A 8 12.19 -27.35 -8.08
CA ILE A 8 12.38 -28.34 -9.14
C ILE A 8 11.22 -28.19 -10.13
N VAL A 9 11.53 -27.98 -11.40
CA VAL A 9 10.54 -27.91 -12.48
C VAL A 9 10.79 -29.05 -13.45
N LEU A 10 9.75 -29.86 -13.69
CA LEU A 10 9.81 -31.03 -14.54
C LEU A 10 8.74 -30.95 -15.62
N ASN A 11 9.11 -31.28 -16.85
CA ASN A 11 8.17 -31.57 -17.93
C ASN A 11 7.91 -33.08 -17.98
N ILE A 12 6.66 -33.48 -18.15
CA ILE A 12 6.27 -34.89 -18.22
C ILE A 12 5.91 -35.24 -19.65
N GLU A 13 6.62 -36.22 -20.22
CA GLU A 13 6.39 -36.74 -21.57
C GLU A 13 6.66 -38.25 -21.58
N ASP A 14 5.74 -39.02 -22.16
CA ASP A 14 5.83 -40.49 -22.30
C ASP A 14 6.21 -41.25 -21.01
N GLY A 15 5.61 -40.86 -19.87
CA GLY A 15 5.84 -41.50 -18.58
C GLY A 15 7.13 -41.08 -17.87
N ARG A 16 7.92 -40.19 -18.48
CA ARG A 16 9.16 -39.66 -17.92
C ARG A 16 9.04 -38.19 -17.55
N ALA A 17 9.58 -37.85 -16.39
CA ALA A 17 9.74 -36.48 -15.95
C ALA A 17 11.18 -36.03 -16.22
N LYS A 18 11.36 -34.93 -16.94
CA LYS A 18 12.68 -34.34 -17.23
C LYS A 18 12.68 -32.87 -16.91
N GLY A 19 13.74 -32.41 -16.24
CA GLY A 19 13.86 -30.99 -15.97
C GLY A 19 15.07 -30.63 -15.13
N SER A 20 14.95 -29.54 -14.39
CA SER A 20 16.05 -28.99 -13.62
C SER A 20 15.60 -28.46 -12.27
N ALA A 21 16.56 -28.40 -11.35
CA ALA A 21 16.43 -27.79 -10.05
C ALA A 21 17.26 -26.51 -10.00
N ARG A 22 16.76 -25.56 -9.20
CA ARG A 22 17.50 -24.39 -8.72
C ARG A 22 17.33 -24.29 -7.22
N SER A 23 18.42 -24.03 -6.52
CA SER A 23 18.47 -24.04 -5.08
C SER A 23 18.98 -22.72 -4.52
N VAL A 24 18.57 -22.42 -3.29
CA VAL A 24 19.15 -21.32 -2.49
C VAL A 24 20.46 -21.77 -1.86
N GLU A 25 21.31 -20.82 -1.46
CA GLU A 25 22.61 -21.10 -0.85
C GLU A 25 22.51 -21.99 0.41
N ALA A 26 21.41 -21.88 1.15
CA ALA A 26 21.13 -22.70 2.33
C ALA A 26 20.85 -24.18 2.01
N VAL A 27 20.62 -24.55 0.75
CA VAL A 27 20.26 -25.91 0.34
C VAL A 27 21.16 -26.34 -0.82
N ASP A 28 22.15 -27.18 -0.53
CA ASP A 28 22.92 -27.86 -1.58
C ASP A 28 22.06 -28.96 -2.22
N ILE A 29 21.56 -28.70 -3.43
CA ILE A 29 20.66 -29.64 -4.14
C ILE A 29 21.40 -30.86 -4.67
N PHE A 30 22.70 -30.75 -4.88
CA PHE A 30 23.50 -31.89 -5.31
C PHE A 30 23.73 -32.83 -4.13
N GLU A 31 24.13 -32.30 -2.97
CA GLU A 31 24.25 -33.05 -1.71
C GLU A 31 22.92 -33.73 -1.34
N ALA A 32 21.79 -33.05 -1.55
CA ALA A 32 20.46 -33.59 -1.25
C ALA A 32 20.09 -34.80 -2.12
N LEU A 33 20.45 -34.79 -3.41
CA LEU A 33 19.95 -35.77 -4.39
C LEU A 33 20.98 -36.84 -4.78
N ASP A 34 22.28 -36.57 -4.65
CA ASP A 34 23.35 -37.49 -5.01
C ASP A 34 23.30 -38.85 -4.27
N PRO A 35 22.89 -38.92 -2.98
CA PRO A 35 22.70 -40.20 -2.30
C PRO A 35 21.56 -41.05 -2.88
N HIS A 36 20.63 -40.45 -3.61
CA HIS A 36 19.41 -41.07 -4.15
C HIS A 36 19.46 -41.26 -5.67
N ARG A 37 20.66 -41.55 -6.20
CA ARG A 37 20.90 -41.73 -7.64
C ARG A 37 20.02 -42.81 -8.29
N ASP A 38 19.54 -43.77 -7.52
CA ASP A 38 18.65 -44.84 -7.96
C ASP A 38 17.25 -44.34 -8.37
N LEU A 39 16.85 -43.16 -7.92
CA LEU A 39 15.60 -42.51 -8.36
C LEU A 39 15.68 -42.01 -9.81
N PHE A 40 16.89 -41.80 -10.35
CA PHE A 40 17.10 -41.09 -11.59
C PHE A 40 17.58 -42.00 -12.73
N ILE A 41 17.02 -41.78 -13.91
CA ILE A 41 17.54 -42.28 -15.19
C ILE A 41 18.80 -41.48 -15.57
N ALA A 42 18.78 -40.18 -15.31
CA ALA A 42 19.93 -39.29 -15.50
C ALA A 42 19.93 -38.21 -14.41
N PHE A 43 21.08 -37.96 -13.80
CA PHE A 43 21.26 -36.93 -12.77
C PHE A 43 22.67 -36.36 -12.80
N GLY A 44 22.78 -35.03 -12.68
CA GLY A 44 24.05 -34.32 -12.54
C GLY A 44 23.84 -32.85 -12.22
N GLY A 45 24.87 -32.17 -11.73
CA GLY A 45 24.77 -30.78 -11.30
C GLY A 45 25.84 -30.38 -10.30
N HIS A 46 25.56 -29.29 -9.58
CA HIS A 46 26.37 -28.69 -8.53
C HIS A 46 25.44 -28.13 -7.43
N ALA A 47 26.03 -27.54 -6.38
CA ALA A 47 25.31 -27.11 -5.18
C ALA A 47 24.04 -26.29 -5.42
N GLY A 48 24.05 -25.35 -6.39
CA GLY A 48 22.91 -24.48 -6.68
C GLY A 48 21.99 -24.95 -7.81
N ALA A 49 22.33 -26.02 -8.53
CA ALA A 49 21.61 -26.43 -9.74
C ALA A 49 21.82 -27.90 -10.08
N ALA A 50 20.73 -28.60 -10.42
CA ALA A 50 20.80 -29.97 -10.93
C ALA A 50 19.93 -30.14 -12.18
N GLY A 51 20.33 -31.05 -13.07
CA GLY A 51 19.52 -31.57 -14.16
C GLY A 51 19.17 -33.03 -13.88
N MET A 52 17.92 -33.40 -14.11
CA MET A 52 17.43 -34.74 -13.78
C MET A 52 16.43 -35.28 -14.79
N THR A 53 16.36 -36.61 -14.87
CA THR A 53 15.32 -37.38 -15.56
C THR A 53 14.97 -38.58 -14.70
N LEU A 54 13.68 -38.83 -14.46
CA LEU A 54 13.15 -39.93 -13.66
C LEU A 54 11.82 -40.40 -14.22
N GLU A 55 11.40 -41.61 -13.85
CA GLU A 55 10.06 -42.10 -14.17
C GLU A 55 9.02 -41.37 -13.29
N VAL A 56 7.81 -41.13 -13.81
CA VAL A 56 6.77 -40.34 -13.12
C VAL A 56 6.38 -40.93 -11.78
N GLU A 57 6.45 -42.26 -11.63
CA GLU A 57 6.15 -42.96 -10.38
C GLU A 57 7.13 -42.62 -9.25
N LYS A 58 8.30 -42.06 -9.58
CA LYS A 58 9.33 -41.65 -8.61
C LYS A 58 9.20 -40.21 -8.13
N LEU A 59 8.19 -39.46 -8.59
CA LEU A 59 8.00 -38.07 -8.21
C LEU A 59 7.68 -37.90 -6.72
N SER A 60 6.89 -38.80 -6.13
CA SER A 60 6.61 -38.77 -4.68
C SER A 60 7.88 -39.00 -3.86
N ASP A 61 8.71 -39.96 -4.29
CA ASP A 61 9.98 -40.29 -3.62
C ASP A 61 10.93 -39.09 -3.69
N LEU A 62 11.03 -38.42 -4.84
CA LEU A 62 11.81 -37.20 -5.02
C LEU A 62 11.34 -36.06 -4.10
N SER A 63 10.02 -35.83 -4.00
CA SER A 63 9.45 -34.81 -3.10
C SER A 63 9.85 -35.09 -1.65
N GLN A 64 9.68 -36.34 -1.22
CA GLN A 64 9.98 -36.76 0.15
C GLN A 64 11.47 -36.57 0.49
N VAL A 65 12.37 -36.98 -0.40
CA VAL A 65 13.82 -36.77 -0.24
C VAL A 65 14.16 -35.29 -0.02
N LEU A 66 13.57 -34.41 -0.84
CA LEU A 66 13.84 -32.98 -0.73
C LEU A 66 13.27 -32.39 0.57
N GLU A 67 12.04 -32.77 0.94
CA GLU A 67 11.40 -32.33 2.17
C GLU A 67 12.18 -32.76 3.42
N ASP A 68 12.65 -34.01 3.45
CA ASP A 68 13.41 -34.55 4.57
C ASP A 68 14.79 -33.88 4.67
N TYR A 69 15.47 -33.67 3.54
CA TYR A 69 16.74 -32.95 3.51
C TYR A 69 16.61 -31.53 4.06
N VAL A 70 15.60 -30.78 3.61
CA VAL A 70 15.33 -29.42 4.07
C VAL A 70 14.98 -29.39 5.56
N ARG A 71 14.20 -30.37 6.04
CA ARG A 71 13.82 -30.49 7.46
C ARG A 71 15.03 -30.82 8.34
N GLU A 72 15.90 -31.72 7.91
CA GLU A 72 17.06 -32.19 8.68
C GLU A 72 18.17 -31.13 8.76
N LYS A 73 18.46 -30.43 7.65
CA LYS A 73 19.46 -29.36 7.61
C LYS A 73 19.04 -28.08 8.36
N GLY A 74 17.82 -28.05 8.90
CA GLY A 74 17.34 -26.94 9.73
C GLY A 74 17.29 -25.63 8.96
N ALA A 75 16.96 -25.67 7.67
CA ALA A 75 16.91 -24.47 6.87
C ALA A 75 15.80 -23.56 7.40
N ASP A 76 16.22 -22.44 7.97
CA ASP A 76 15.46 -21.20 8.05
C ASP A 76 15.19 -20.71 6.60
N ALA A 77 14.47 -21.53 5.83
CA ALA A 77 14.13 -21.32 4.43
C ALA A 77 13.09 -20.19 4.24
N GLY A 78 12.68 -19.56 5.34
CA GLY A 78 11.92 -18.30 5.37
C GLY A 78 12.82 -17.07 5.51
N GLY A 79 14.12 -17.22 5.71
CA GLY A 79 15.07 -16.11 5.79
C GLY A 79 15.16 -15.39 4.45
N LYS A 80 14.91 -14.07 4.45
CA LYS A 80 15.16 -13.23 3.26
C LYS A 80 16.62 -13.37 2.82
N ASN A 81 16.86 -13.40 1.52
CA ASN A 81 18.21 -13.37 0.97
C ASN A 81 18.99 -12.20 1.58
N LYS A 82 20.21 -12.45 2.05
CA LYS A 82 21.10 -11.39 2.52
C LYS A 82 21.56 -10.58 1.31
N LEU A 83 21.32 -9.27 1.33
CA LEU A 83 21.89 -8.34 0.36
C LEU A 83 23.14 -7.73 0.98
N ASN A 84 24.31 -8.05 0.41
CA ASN A 84 25.56 -7.42 0.79
C ASN A 84 25.68 -6.07 0.07
N LEU A 85 26.03 -5.03 0.80
CA LEU A 85 26.29 -3.69 0.28
C LEU A 85 27.80 -3.43 0.42
N ASP A 86 28.46 -3.09 -0.69
CA ASP A 86 29.90 -2.93 -0.74
C ASP A 86 30.37 -1.65 -0.05
N GLU A 87 29.64 -0.54 -0.27
CA GLU A 87 29.99 0.76 0.31
C GLU A 87 28.78 1.71 0.38
N GLU A 88 28.80 2.63 1.35
CA GLU A 88 27.89 3.78 1.39
C GLU A 88 28.43 4.88 0.48
N LEU A 89 27.62 5.34 -0.47
CA LEU A 89 27.98 6.44 -1.37
C LEU A 89 27.19 7.70 -1.06
N ASP A 90 27.91 8.81 -0.98
CA ASP A 90 27.30 10.13 -0.97
C ASP A 90 26.96 10.55 -2.41
N LEU A 91 25.68 10.88 -2.65
CA LEU A 91 25.17 11.32 -3.94
C LEU A 91 25.98 12.49 -4.51
N GLU A 92 26.49 13.40 -3.67
CA GLU A 92 27.27 14.56 -4.09
C GLU A 92 28.67 14.22 -4.63
N THR A 93 29.16 13.01 -4.37
CA THR A 93 30.48 12.55 -4.85
C THR A 93 30.41 11.73 -6.13
N LEU A 94 29.19 11.41 -6.60
CA LEU A 94 28.99 10.59 -7.79
C LEU A 94 29.28 11.37 -9.08
N SER A 95 30.04 10.75 -9.97
CA SER A 95 30.34 11.30 -11.28
C SER A 95 30.48 10.17 -12.31
N LEU A 96 30.46 10.54 -13.60
CA LEU A 96 30.77 9.59 -14.67
C LEU A 96 32.16 8.95 -14.51
N GLU A 97 33.12 9.64 -13.88
CA GLU A 97 34.45 9.08 -13.61
C GLU A 97 34.42 8.00 -12.53
N THR A 98 33.52 8.14 -11.54
CA THR A 98 33.26 7.12 -10.53
C THR A 98 32.85 5.79 -11.20
N VAL A 99 31.89 5.83 -12.13
CA VAL A 99 31.44 4.63 -12.85
C VAL A 99 32.57 4.02 -13.68
N LYS A 100 33.30 4.84 -14.43
CA LYS A 100 34.44 4.38 -15.25
C LYS A 100 35.53 3.72 -14.41
N SER A 101 35.73 4.16 -13.17
CA SER A 101 36.70 3.58 -12.26
C SER A 101 36.28 2.18 -11.82
N PHE A 102 35.01 1.96 -11.51
CA PHE A 102 34.48 0.63 -11.17
C PHE A 102 34.41 -0.32 -12.36
N GLU A 103 34.16 0.17 -13.58
CA GLU A 103 34.19 -0.66 -14.80
C GLU A 103 35.56 -1.30 -15.06
N ARG A 104 36.64 -0.82 -14.43
CA ARG A 104 37.95 -1.48 -14.47
C ARG A 104 38.00 -2.82 -13.73
N LEU A 105 37.01 -3.10 -12.89
CA LEU A 105 36.84 -4.38 -12.18
C LEU A 105 36.16 -5.45 -13.05
N ALA A 106 35.65 -5.06 -14.22
CA ALA A 106 35.06 -5.99 -15.17
C ALA A 106 36.11 -7.03 -15.67
N PRO A 107 35.68 -8.24 -16.09
CA PRO A 107 34.31 -8.65 -16.35
C PRO A 107 33.52 -9.01 -15.07
N PHE A 108 32.27 -8.57 -15.02
CA PHE A 108 31.35 -8.95 -13.95
C PHE A 108 30.62 -10.26 -14.30
N GLY A 109 30.28 -11.05 -13.29
CA GLY A 109 29.62 -12.34 -13.40
C GLY A 109 29.27 -12.92 -12.03
N MET A 110 28.99 -14.22 -11.97
CA MET A 110 28.62 -14.90 -10.72
C MET A 110 29.71 -14.78 -9.65
N ASP A 111 30.98 -14.96 -10.03
CA ASP A 111 32.13 -14.93 -9.12
C ASP A 111 32.72 -13.51 -8.92
N ASN A 112 32.22 -12.52 -9.67
CA ASN A 112 32.65 -11.12 -9.58
C ASN A 112 31.43 -10.24 -9.82
N GLN A 113 30.57 -10.13 -8.81
CA GLN A 113 29.32 -9.39 -8.95
C GLN A 113 29.60 -7.90 -9.12
N LYS A 114 28.64 -7.20 -9.76
CA LYS A 114 28.71 -5.74 -9.81
C LYS A 114 28.59 -5.19 -8.38
N PRO A 115 29.40 -4.20 -8.00
CA PRO A 115 29.26 -3.56 -6.70
C PRO A 115 27.86 -2.98 -6.49
N VAL A 116 27.31 -3.21 -5.30
CA VAL A 116 26.03 -2.69 -4.83
C VAL A 116 26.31 -1.66 -3.74
N PHE A 117 25.80 -0.46 -3.94
CA PHE A 117 26.05 0.69 -3.08
C PHE A 117 24.82 1.08 -2.29
N TYR A 118 25.05 1.50 -1.07
CA TYR A 118 24.04 2.05 -0.18
C TYR A 118 23.96 3.57 -0.34
N ILE A 119 22.76 4.11 -0.54
CA ILE A 119 22.52 5.55 -0.63
C ILE A 119 21.36 5.93 0.30
N LYS A 120 21.56 6.97 1.09
CA LYS A 120 20.59 7.57 2.00
C LYS A 120 20.69 9.11 1.94
N ASP A 121 19.87 9.80 2.75
CA ASP A 121 19.90 11.26 2.91
C ASP A 121 19.73 12.06 1.61
N PHE A 122 18.79 11.62 0.76
CA PHE A 122 18.41 12.30 -0.48
C PHE A 122 16.92 12.64 -0.50
N HIS A 123 16.54 13.54 -1.41
CA HIS A 123 15.16 13.90 -1.70
C HIS A 123 14.69 13.19 -2.97
N VAL A 124 13.48 12.63 -2.95
CA VAL A 124 12.80 12.13 -4.16
C VAL A 124 12.05 13.29 -4.81
N GLU A 125 12.60 13.84 -5.90
CA GLU A 125 11.94 14.94 -6.63
C GLU A 125 10.73 14.46 -7.43
N SER A 126 10.80 13.23 -7.96
CA SER A 126 9.69 12.62 -8.67
C SER A 126 9.83 11.10 -8.71
N ALA A 127 8.69 10.41 -8.69
CA ALA A 127 8.58 8.99 -9.00
C ALA A 127 7.52 8.80 -10.07
N ARG A 128 7.87 8.11 -11.16
CA ARG A 128 6.99 7.89 -12.31
C ARG A 128 7.21 6.53 -12.91
N THR A 129 6.25 6.10 -13.72
CA THR A 129 6.36 4.86 -14.49
C THR A 129 6.95 5.11 -15.87
N MET A 130 7.54 4.07 -16.46
CA MET A 130 8.01 4.07 -17.85
C MET A 130 7.94 2.66 -18.47
N GLY A 131 8.18 2.60 -19.79
CA GLY A 131 8.14 1.35 -20.55
C GLY A 131 6.72 0.92 -20.94
N ALA A 132 6.63 -0.18 -21.67
CA ALA A 132 5.34 -0.74 -22.08
C ALA A 132 4.52 -1.12 -20.84
N GLY A 133 3.24 -0.72 -20.82
CA GLY A 133 2.33 -1.03 -19.72
C GLY A 133 2.73 -0.40 -18.37
N ASN A 134 3.54 0.66 -18.34
CA ASN A 134 4.01 1.30 -17.11
C ASN A 134 4.81 0.35 -16.19
N ALA A 135 5.50 -0.63 -16.78
CA ALA A 135 6.11 -1.73 -16.04
C ALA A 135 7.29 -1.33 -15.14
N HIS A 136 7.99 -0.24 -15.42
CA HIS A 136 9.22 0.12 -14.72
C HIS A 136 9.06 1.40 -13.90
N LEU A 137 9.75 1.46 -12.76
CA LEU A 137 9.83 2.66 -11.93
C LEU A 137 11.03 3.50 -12.35
N LYS A 138 10.81 4.81 -12.43
CA LYS A 138 11.86 5.80 -12.63
C LYS A 138 11.72 6.90 -11.59
N LEU A 139 12.77 7.06 -10.79
CA LEU A 139 12.89 8.13 -9.81
C LEU A 139 13.83 9.22 -10.33
N LYS A 140 13.60 10.44 -9.87
CA LYS A 140 14.63 11.49 -9.86
C LYS A 140 14.92 11.80 -8.41
N ILE A 141 16.17 11.62 -7.99
CA ILE A 141 16.62 11.87 -6.62
C ILE A 141 17.68 12.97 -6.60
N SER A 142 17.71 13.77 -5.54
CA SER A 142 18.69 14.84 -5.37
C SER A 142 19.19 15.01 -3.94
N LYS A 143 20.40 15.55 -3.80
CA LYS A 143 21.04 15.95 -2.54
C LYS A 143 21.97 17.11 -2.87
N GLY A 144 21.75 18.27 -2.23
CA GLY A 144 22.47 19.49 -2.61
C GLY A 144 22.23 19.85 -4.08
N GLU A 145 23.30 20.04 -4.84
CA GLU A 145 23.24 20.30 -6.29
C GLU A 145 23.25 19.00 -7.14
N ALA A 146 23.51 17.85 -6.51
CA ALA A 146 23.57 16.57 -7.19
C ALA A 146 22.17 16.03 -7.47
N SER A 147 21.95 15.53 -8.70
CA SER A 147 20.67 14.98 -9.14
C SER A 147 20.90 13.81 -10.09
N PHE A 148 20.25 12.69 -9.83
CA PHE A 148 20.38 11.48 -10.64
C PHE A 148 19.04 10.80 -10.91
N GLU A 149 19.00 10.05 -12.01
CA GLU A 149 17.89 9.15 -12.31
C GLU A 149 18.16 7.78 -11.68
N VAL A 150 17.15 7.22 -11.02
CA VAL A 150 17.14 5.83 -10.55
C VAL A 150 16.13 5.05 -11.38
N VAL A 151 16.51 3.88 -11.89
CA VAL A 151 15.62 2.99 -12.65
C VAL A 151 15.49 1.66 -11.93
N ALA A 152 14.26 1.17 -11.81
CA ALA A 152 13.96 -0.16 -11.30
C ALA A 152 13.01 -0.90 -12.26
N PHE A 153 13.52 -1.93 -12.91
CA PHE A 153 12.73 -2.71 -13.86
C PHE A 153 11.67 -3.57 -13.16
N GLY A 154 10.43 -3.52 -13.64
CA GLY A 154 9.33 -4.35 -13.14
C GLY A 154 8.65 -3.77 -11.90
N GLN A 155 9.18 -2.68 -11.35
CA GLN A 155 8.73 -2.08 -10.10
C GLN A 155 7.77 -0.89 -10.31
N GLY A 156 7.19 -0.72 -11.50
CA GLY A 156 6.34 0.44 -11.82
C GLY A 156 5.12 0.59 -10.90
N ARG A 157 4.62 -0.51 -10.32
CA ARG A 157 3.51 -0.51 -9.36
C ARG A 157 3.77 0.32 -8.09
N TRP A 158 5.04 0.55 -7.76
CA TRP A 158 5.43 1.26 -6.54
C TRP A 158 5.62 2.77 -6.71
N ALA A 159 5.32 3.31 -7.89
CA ALA A 159 5.58 4.73 -8.18
C ALA A 159 4.86 5.68 -7.22
N THR A 160 3.64 5.34 -6.77
CA THR A 160 2.89 6.17 -5.84
C THR A 160 3.51 6.14 -4.44
N GLU A 161 3.90 4.98 -3.94
CA GLU A 161 4.52 4.81 -2.64
C GLU A 161 5.86 5.55 -2.60
N PHE A 162 6.73 5.36 -3.60
CA PHE A 162 8.02 6.06 -3.67
C PHE A 162 7.88 7.58 -3.80
N ALA A 163 6.79 8.10 -4.37
CA ALA A 163 6.54 9.54 -4.43
C ALA A 163 6.17 10.15 -3.06
N GLN A 164 5.68 9.34 -2.13
CA GLN A 164 5.09 9.80 -0.86
C GLN A 164 5.97 9.47 0.36
N THR A 165 6.81 8.44 0.23
CA THR A 165 7.71 7.97 1.27
C THR A 165 8.76 9.03 1.65
N LYS A 166 9.05 9.11 2.95
CA LYS A 166 10.18 9.85 3.52
C LYS A 166 11.24 8.88 4.02
N ASN A 167 12.48 9.35 4.18
CA ASN A 167 13.60 8.54 4.67
C ASN A 167 13.79 7.25 3.84
N LEU A 168 13.66 7.40 2.52
CA LEU A 168 13.92 6.31 1.58
C LEU A 168 15.42 6.05 1.53
N GLU A 169 15.79 4.78 1.59
CA GLU A 169 17.15 4.33 1.45
C GLU A 169 17.21 3.29 0.34
N LEU A 170 18.27 3.35 -0.47
CA LEU A 170 18.40 2.56 -1.69
C LEU A 170 19.68 1.73 -1.67
N ALA A 171 19.55 0.49 -2.11
CA ALA A 171 20.65 -0.29 -2.65
C ALA A 171 20.66 -0.12 -4.17
N VAL A 172 21.77 0.31 -4.76
CA VAL A 172 21.86 0.59 -6.20
C VAL A 172 23.14 0.04 -6.82
N THR A 173 23.10 -0.23 -8.12
CA THR A 173 24.32 -0.35 -8.93
C THR A 173 24.48 0.89 -9.81
N LEU A 174 25.72 1.21 -10.17
CA LEU A 174 26.02 2.32 -11.09
C LEU A 174 25.97 1.85 -12.54
N SER A 175 25.41 2.69 -13.42
CA SER A 175 25.30 2.43 -14.85
C SER A 175 25.59 3.69 -15.66
N VAL A 176 26.00 3.52 -16.91
CA VAL A 176 26.14 4.60 -17.89
C VAL A 176 24.96 4.56 -18.84
N ASN A 177 24.16 5.63 -18.86
CA ASN A 177 23.12 5.82 -19.85
C ASN A 177 23.66 6.64 -21.02
N GLN A 178 23.59 6.10 -22.23
CA GLN A 178 23.95 6.79 -23.47
C GLN A 178 22.69 6.96 -24.33
N TRP A 179 22.19 8.19 -24.40
CA TRP A 179 20.97 8.51 -25.13
C TRP A 179 21.10 9.81 -25.91
N ASN A 180 20.75 9.77 -27.20
CA ASN A 180 20.77 10.94 -28.09
C ASN A 180 22.07 11.77 -28.04
N GLY A 181 23.22 11.08 -28.00
CA GLY A 181 24.55 11.70 -27.90
C GLY A 181 24.92 12.25 -26.52
N GLN A 182 24.03 12.15 -25.52
CA GLN A 182 24.33 12.48 -24.13
C GLN A 182 24.71 11.22 -23.36
N THR A 183 25.76 11.33 -22.55
CA THR A 183 26.20 10.28 -21.62
C THR A 183 25.96 10.79 -20.20
N ALA A 184 25.24 10.01 -19.39
CA ALA A 184 24.92 10.37 -18.02
C ALA A 184 25.09 9.17 -17.08
N LEU A 185 25.43 9.44 -15.82
CA LEU A 185 25.38 8.44 -14.76
C LEU A 185 23.91 8.14 -14.46
N GLN A 186 23.58 6.86 -14.38
CA GLN A 186 22.26 6.37 -13.98
C GLN A 186 22.42 5.34 -12.86
N LEU A 187 21.54 5.40 -11.88
CA LEU A 187 21.47 4.44 -10.80
C LEU A 187 20.44 3.36 -11.15
N MET A 188 20.78 2.09 -10.92
CA MET A 188 19.86 0.97 -11.08
C MET A 188 19.52 0.45 -9.70
N MET A 189 18.25 0.54 -9.30
CA MET A 189 17.79 0.07 -8.00
C MET A 189 17.88 -1.46 -7.91
N VAL A 190 18.52 -1.94 -6.86
CA VAL A 190 18.57 -3.35 -6.48
C VAL A 190 17.50 -3.62 -5.44
N ASP A 191 17.45 -2.78 -4.41
CA ASP A 191 16.47 -2.87 -3.33
C ASP A 191 16.23 -1.49 -2.70
N ALA A 192 15.17 -1.36 -1.92
CA ALA A 192 14.81 -0.15 -1.22
C ALA A 192 14.24 -0.47 0.16
N ARG A 193 14.53 0.39 1.13
CA ARG A 193 13.90 0.33 2.44
C ARG A 193 13.52 1.72 2.92
N VAL A 194 12.66 1.73 3.93
CA VAL A 194 12.20 2.94 4.61
C VAL A 194 12.45 2.74 6.09
N GLU A 195 13.01 3.76 6.73
CA GLU A 195 13.07 3.78 8.19
C GLU A 195 11.74 4.29 8.76
N GLY A 196 11.05 3.45 9.54
CA GLY A 196 9.78 3.77 10.18
C GLY A 196 8.57 3.07 9.55
N VAL A 197 7.40 3.70 9.65
CA VAL A 197 6.13 3.13 9.19
C VAL A 197 6.02 3.18 7.65
N GLN A 198 5.61 2.08 7.05
CA GLN A 198 5.28 1.99 5.64
C GLN A 198 3.81 2.37 5.42
N LEU A 199 3.56 3.32 4.52
CA LEU A 199 2.23 3.85 4.30
C LEU A 199 1.80 3.61 2.85
N PHE A 200 0.69 2.88 2.67
CA PHE A 200 0.22 2.46 1.35
C PHE A 200 -1.12 3.12 1.01
N ASN A 201 -1.22 3.65 -0.20
CA ASN A 201 -2.45 4.26 -0.72
C ASN A 201 -3.22 3.25 -1.57
N ILE A 202 -4.15 2.52 -0.96
CA ILE A 202 -4.98 1.53 -1.65
C ILE A 202 -6.44 1.98 -1.81
N ARG A 203 -6.70 3.30 -1.83
CA ARG A 203 -8.05 3.87 -2.00
C ARG A 203 -8.69 3.54 -3.35
N GLY A 204 -7.90 3.11 -4.35
CA GLY A 204 -8.39 2.71 -5.67
C GLY A 204 -9.51 1.66 -5.59
N LYS A 205 -10.50 1.77 -6.47
CA LYS A 205 -11.68 0.88 -6.45
C LYS A 205 -11.34 -0.61 -6.62
N ASN A 206 -10.30 -0.89 -7.40
CA ASN A 206 -9.85 -2.25 -7.71
C ASN A 206 -8.57 -2.65 -6.95
N ALA A 207 -8.20 -1.89 -5.92
CA ALA A 207 -7.04 -2.23 -5.12
C ALA A 207 -7.32 -3.51 -4.32
N VAL A 208 -6.38 -4.45 -4.36
CA VAL A 208 -6.46 -5.71 -3.62
C VAL A 208 -5.96 -5.48 -2.21
N LEU A 209 -6.66 -6.03 -1.22
CA LEU A 209 -6.20 -5.98 0.17
C LEU A 209 -5.02 -6.94 0.37
N PRO A 210 -4.01 -6.57 1.17
CA PRO A 210 -2.91 -7.48 1.48
C PRO A 210 -3.42 -8.71 2.24
N GLU A 211 -2.94 -9.88 1.85
CA GLU A 211 -3.32 -11.16 2.48
C GLU A 211 -2.77 -11.25 3.91
N GLY A 212 -3.57 -11.80 4.83
CA GLY A 212 -3.16 -12.01 6.22
C GLY A 212 -3.06 -10.76 7.09
N VAL A 213 -3.38 -9.57 6.56
CA VAL A 213 -3.36 -8.31 7.32
C VAL A 213 -4.76 -8.03 7.91
N PRO A 214 -4.88 -7.74 9.22
CA PRO A 214 -6.15 -7.36 9.84
C PRO A 214 -6.80 -6.15 9.19
N VAL A 215 -8.13 -6.18 9.09
CA VAL A 215 -8.92 -5.18 8.40
C VAL A 215 -9.83 -4.45 9.39
N LEU A 216 -9.60 -3.16 9.56
CA LEU A 216 -10.48 -2.26 10.30
C LEU A 216 -11.67 -1.89 9.44
N ASP A 217 -12.79 -2.59 9.66
CA ASP A 217 -14.09 -2.23 9.15
C ASP A 217 -15.04 -1.87 10.30
N PHE A 218 -15.32 -0.58 10.48
CA PHE A 218 -16.18 -0.07 11.55
C PHE A 218 -17.68 -0.36 11.32
N SER A 219 -18.04 -1.09 10.25
CA SER A 219 -19.37 -1.70 10.10
C SER A 219 -19.45 -3.11 10.67
N GLU A 220 -18.30 -3.71 11.02
CA GLU A 220 -18.15 -5.04 11.58
C GLU A 220 -17.47 -4.97 12.96
N GLU A 221 -17.24 -6.12 13.59
CA GLU A 221 -16.47 -6.19 14.83
C GLU A 221 -14.99 -5.88 14.56
N VAL A 222 -14.40 -5.00 15.37
CA VAL A 222 -12.99 -4.63 15.24
C VAL A 222 -12.14 -5.87 15.55
N PRO A 223 -11.24 -6.30 14.65
CA PRO A 223 -10.42 -7.49 14.87
C PRO A 223 -9.43 -7.29 16.03
N ASP A 224 -8.95 -8.40 16.60
CA ASP A 224 -7.79 -8.35 17.48
C ASP A 224 -6.54 -7.98 16.66
N LEU A 225 -5.83 -6.96 17.12
CA LEU A 225 -4.65 -6.41 16.46
C LEU A 225 -3.35 -6.67 17.25
N ALA A 226 -3.43 -7.30 18.43
CA ALA A 226 -2.30 -7.42 19.36
C ALA A 226 -1.07 -8.13 18.78
N THR A 227 -1.25 -8.94 17.74
CA THR A 227 -0.18 -9.75 17.12
C THR A 227 0.19 -9.31 15.71
N SER A 228 -0.32 -8.17 15.22
CA SER A 228 -0.08 -7.75 13.85
C SER A 228 0.72 -6.45 13.77
N ASP A 229 1.82 -6.50 13.04
CA ASP A 229 2.64 -5.32 12.74
C ASP A 229 2.07 -4.50 11.56
N ALA A 230 0.92 -4.89 11.00
CA ALA A 230 0.32 -4.23 9.86
C ALA A 230 -1.20 -4.12 9.99
N VAL A 231 -1.80 -3.09 9.38
CA VAL A 231 -3.26 -2.90 9.41
C VAL A 231 -3.81 -2.31 8.12
N VAL A 232 -5.01 -2.75 7.73
CA VAL A 232 -5.80 -2.12 6.67
C VAL A 232 -6.88 -1.25 7.31
N VAL A 233 -6.87 0.06 7.01
CA VAL A 233 -7.98 0.96 7.32
C VAL A 233 -8.98 0.88 6.16
N LYS A 234 -9.97 -0.01 6.27
CA LYS A 234 -10.97 -0.24 5.22
C LYS A 234 -12.03 0.83 5.22
N THR A 235 -12.69 1.07 6.35
CA THR A 235 -13.73 2.10 6.46
C THR A 235 -13.32 3.20 7.43
N ILE A 236 -13.83 4.41 7.21
CA ILE A 236 -13.64 5.55 8.12
C ILE A 236 -14.87 5.70 9.02
N PRO A 237 -14.73 5.66 10.35
CA PRO A 237 -15.87 5.84 11.27
C PRO A 237 -16.37 7.29 11.24
N GLU A 238 -17.66 7.51 11.55
CA GLU A 238 -18.19 8.88 11.73
C GLU A 238 -17.45 9.63 12.85
N ASP A 239 -17.13 8.91 13.94
CA ASP A 239 -16.29 9.38 15.02
C ASP A 239 -14.83 8.93 14.79
N ILE A 240 -14.01 9.85 14.29
CA ILE A 240 -12.61 9.59 13.99
C ILE A 240 -11.78 9.26 15.24
N THR A 241 -12.26 9.62 16.44
CA THR A 241 -11.52 9.40 17.68
C THR A 241 -11.30 7.93 17.97
N LEU A 242 -12.20 7.05 17.51
CA LEU A 242 -12.05 5.60 17.59
C LEU A 242 -10.83 5.11 16.80
N LEU A 243 -10.65 5.63 15.58
CA LEU A 243 -9.50 5.27 14.75
C LEU A 243 -8.21 5.87 15.32
N LYS A 244 -8.24 7.10 15.83
CA LYS A 244 -7.10 7.73 16.52
C LYS A 244 -6.63 6.91 17.71
N ALA A 245 -7.55 6.47 18.57
CA ALA A 245 -7.23 5.67 19.75
C ALA A 245 -6.45 4.40 19.37
N ILE A 246 -6.89 3.68 18.33
CA ILE A 246 -6.18 2.48 17.84
C ILE A 246 -4.73 2.80 17.44
N PHE A 247 -4.52 3.88 16.67
CA PHE A 247 -3.19 4.28 16.20
C PHE A 247 -2.29 4.85 17.30
N GLN A 248 -2.87 5.42 18.35
CA GLN A 248 -2.14 5.94 19.51
C GLN A 248 -1.75 4.83 20.49
N GLU A 249 -2.55 3.77 20.58
CA GLU A 249 -2.29 2.61 21.46
C GLU A 249 -1.41 1.55 20.80
N GLN A 250 -1.40 1.47 19.47
CA GLN A 250 -0.70 0.42 18.73
C GLN A 250 0.35 0.97 17.77
N HIS A 251 1.44 0.23 17.63
CA HIS A 251 2.51 0.55 16.69
C HIS A 251 2.46 -0.40 15.50
N PHE A 252 2.18 0.17 14.32
CA PHE A 252 2.21 -0.57 13.06
C PHE A 252 3.51 -0.27 12.30
N SER A 253 4.13 -1.32 11.77
CA SER A 253 5.19 -1.22 10.77
C SER A 253 4.64 -0.89 9.37
N ALA A 254 3.37 -1.25 9.09
CA ALA A 254 2.72 -0.98 7.81
C ALA A 254 1.23 -0.61 7.96
N VAL A 255 0.79 0.40 7.22
CA VAL A 255 -0.60 0.88 7.22
C VAL A 255 -1.11 1.02 5.79
N TYR A 256 -2.23 0.37 5.50
CA TYR A 256 -2.88 0.40 4.20
C TYR A 256 -4.17 1.21 4.27
N PHE A 257 -4.19 2.36 3.61
CA PHE A 257 -5.36 3.25 3.59
C PHE A 257 -6.26 2.92 2.40
N LYS A 258 -7.38 2.25 2.68
CA LYS A 258 -8.46 2.00 1.72
C LYS A 258 -9.59 3.03 1.85
N ASN A 259 -9.87 3.47 3.08
CA ASN A 259 -10.66 4.65 3.44
C ASN A 259 -12.01 4.76 2.73
N ASP A 260 -12.77 3.68 2.67
CA ASP A 260 -14.16 3.71 2.21
C ASP A 260 -15.00 4.54 3.21
N ILE A 261 -15.74 5.52 2.69
CA ILE A 261 -16.57 6.44 3.48
C ILE A 261 -18.03 6.21 3.11
N ASP A 262 -18.83 5.63 4.01
CA ASP A 262 -20.24 5.30 3.78
C ASP A 262 -21.09 6.56 3.47
N LYS A 263 -20.99 7.58 4.33
CA LYS A 263 -21.66 8.87 4.15
C LYS A 263 -20.64 9.96 3.87
N ALA A 264 -20.38 10.22 2.60
CA ALA A 264 -19.38 11.17 2.11
C ALA A 264 -19.79 12.66 2.32
N TYR A 265 -19.91 13.10 3.57
CA TYR A 265 -20.20 14.49 3.93
C TYR A 265 -19.15 15.48 3.41
N TYR A 266 -17.89 15.07 3.21
CA TYR A 266 -16.88 15.93 2.57
C TYR A 266 -17.29 16.41 1.16
N LEU A 267 -18.14 15.66 0.45
CA LEU A 267 -18.69 16.06 -0.85
C LEU A 267 -19.92 16.98 -0.72
N THR A 268 -20.65 16.88 0.37
CA THR A 268 -21.87 17.68 0.60
C THR A 268 -21.62 18.95 1.39
N GLY A 269 -20.54 18.98 2.17
CA GLY A 269 -20.32 19.93 3.25
C GLY A 269 -21.30 19.71 4.40
N TYR A 270 -21.37 20.72 5.29
CA TYR A 270 -22.19 20.71 6.51
C TYR A 270 -23.43 21.64 6.43
N GLY A 271 -23.77 22.10 5.22
CA GLY A 271 -24.91 22.97 4.96
C GLY A 271 -24.54 24.45 4.95
N THR A 272 -24.79 25.14 3.83
CA THR A 272 -24.58 26.58 3.71
C THR A 272 -25.71 27.37 4.35
N ARG A 273 -25.47 28.64 4.69
CA ARG A 273 -26.50 29.56 5.20
C ARG A 273 -27.71 29.65 4.26
N GLU A 274 -27.46 29.61 2.95
CA GLU A 274 -28.50 29.64 1.92
C GLU A 274 -29.35 28.37 1.92
N GLN A 275 -28.71 27.19 2.05
CA GLN A 275 -29.41 25.92 2.16
C GLN A 275 -30.30 25.87 3.40
N PHE A 276 -29.79 26.29 4.56
CA PHE A 276 -30.59 26.36 5.79
C PHE A 276 -31.75 27.36 5.66
N ALA A 277 -31.53 28.53 5.04
CA ALA A 277 -32.59 29.49 4.79
C ALA A 277 -33.67 28.94 3.84
N LYS A 278 -33.28 28.18 2.81
CA LYS A 278 -34.22 27.54 1.87
C LYS A 278 -35.04 26.45 2.57
N LEU A 279 -34.41 25.61 3.40
CA LEU A 279 -35.11 24.61 4.21
C LEU A 279 -36.10 25.28 5.16
N TYR A 280 -35.66 26.30 5.92
CA TYR A 280 -36.50 27.07 6.84
C TYR A 280 -37.73 27.66 6.15
N LYS A 281 -37.56 28.35 5.01
CA LYS A 281 -38.70 28.90 4.26
C LYS A 281 -39.67 27.80 3.80
N THR A 282 -39.14 26.67 3.34
CA THR A 282 -39.94 25.57 2.80
C THR A 282 -40.80 24.89 3.87
N ILE A 283 -40.22 24.58 5.03
CA ILE A 283 -40.97 23.93 6.12
C ILE A 283 -42.05 24.87 6.68
N TYR A 284 -41.81 26.18 6.75
CA TYR A 284 -42.84 27.13 7.21
C TYR A 284 -43.99 27.28 6.20
N GLN A 285 -43.78 27.00 4.91
CA GLN A 285 -44.84 26.94 3.90
C GLN A 285 -45.64 25.63 3.98
N PHE A 286 -44.97 24.52 4.34
CA PHE A 286 -45.57 23.20 4.46
C PHE A 286 -45.36 22.68 5.90
N PRO A 287 -46.22 23.09 6.86
CA PRO A 287 -45.96 22.93 8.29
C PRO A 287 -45.97 21.48 8.79
N GLU A 288 -46.43 20.53 7.97
CA GLU A 288 -46.43 19.10 8.26
C GLU A 288 -45.93 18.32 7.03
N PHE A 289 -44.97 17.42 7.25
CA PHE A 289 -44.29 16.70 6.20
C PHE A 289 -43.88 15.29 6.64
N ASP A 290 -44.39 14.25 5.97
CA ASP A 290 -43.97 12.86 6.24
C ASP A 290 -42.61 12.57 5.59
N ILE A 291 -41.56 12.57 6.41
CA ILE A 291 -40.18 12.38 5.95
C ILE A 291 -39.90 10.93 5.54
N ARG A 292 -40.72 9.95 5.92
CA ARG A 292 -40.49 8.54 5.53
C ARG A 292 -40.65 8.33 4.03
N TYR A 293 -41.62 9.03 3.44
CA TYR A 293 -41.97 8.87 2.02
C TYR A 293 -41.51 10.04 1.15
N LYS A 294 -41.45 11.26 1.70
CA LYS A 294 -41.22 12.46 0.90
C LYS A 294 -39.85 13.11 1.07
N LEU A 295 -38.95 12.52 1.87
CA LEU A 295 -37.60 13.07 2.07
C LEU A 295 -36.83 13.21 0.75
N LYS A 296 -36.98 12.25 -0.16
CA LYS A 296 -36.35 12.30 -1.49
C LYS A 296 -36.88 13.47 -2.33
N ASP A 297 -38.20 13.66 -2.34
CA ASP A 297 -38.83 14.77 -3.07
C ASP A 297 -38.40 16.13 -2.51
N LEU A 298 -38.29 16.24 -1.18
CA LEU A 298 -37.80 17.44 -0.51
C LEU A 298 -36.35 17.72 -0.85
N ALA A 299 -35.49 16.70 -0.84
CA ALA A 299 -34.09 16.80 -1.25
C ALA A 299 -33.96 17.33 -2.68
N THR A 300 -34.74 16.78 -3.61
CA THR A 300 -34.77 17.23 -5.01
C THR A 300 -35.28 18.67 -5.13
N TYR A 301 -36.39 19.03 -4.46
CA TYR A 301 -36.94 20.39 -4.48
C TYR A 301 -35.95 21.43 -3.91
N LEU A 302 -35.27 21.07 -2.82
CA LEU A 302 -34.30 21.95 -2.19
C LEU A 302 -32.97 21.99 -2.95
N ASN A 303 -32.71 21.05 -3.86
CA ASN A 303 -31.40 20.82 -4.46
C ASN A 303 -30.32 20.59 -3.39
N ILE A 304 -30.63 19.70 -2.44
CA ILE A 304 -29.76 19.32 -1.32
C ILE A 304 -29.64 17.80 -1.32
N GLN A 305 -28.43 17.26 -1.22
CA GLN A 305 -28.24 15.82 -1.13
C GLN A 305 -28.94 15.24 0.10
N GLN A 306 -29.55 14.06 -0.04
CA GLN A 306 -30.41 13.46 0.99
C GLN A 306 -29.68 13.29 2.34
N ILE A 307 -28.44 12.82 2.34
CA ILE A 307 -27.65 12.61 3.57
C ILE A 307 -27.43 13.92 4.34
N LEU A 308 -27.24 15.04 3.64
CA LEU A 308 -27.08 16.36 4.22
C LEU A 308 -28.41 16.90 4.73
N LEU A 309 -29.48 16.74 3.94
CA LEU A 309 -30.82 17.17 4.35
C LEU A 309 -31.27 16.50 5.66
N VAL A 310 -30.97 15.20 5.83
CA VAL A 310 -31.25 14.49 7.09
C VAL A 310 -30.55 15.18 8.27
N LYS A 311 -29.26 15.49 8.17
CA LYS A 311 -28.54 16.20 9.24
C LYS A 311 -29.10 17.61 9.46
N MET A 312 -29.47 18.34 8.41
CA MET A 312 -30.08 19.67 8.54
C MET A 312 -31.43 19.63 9.26
N ILE A 313 -32.25 18.61 8.99
CA ILE A 313 -33.52 18.40 9.69
C ILE A 313 -33.28 18.09 11.17
N GLN A 314 -32.30 17.24 11.49
CA GLN A 314 -31.89 16.93 12.86
C GLN A 314 -31.38 18.17 13.61
N VAL A 315 -30.62 19.05 12.94
CA VAL A 315 -30.20 20.36 13.47
C VAL A 315 -31.43 21.22 13.80
N PHE A 316 -32.44 21.25 12.92
CA PHE A 316 -33.67 22.00 13.18
C PHE A 316 -34.49 21.43 14.33
N GLU A 317 -34.48 20.10 14.50
CA GLU A 317 -35.12 19.45 15.63
C GLU A 317 -34.41 19.77 16.95
N GLU A 318 -33.07 19.69 16.99
CA GLU A 318 -32.26 20.06 18.16
C GLU A 318 -32.43 21.54 18.55
N LEU A 319 -32.59 22.42 17.55
CA LEU A 319 -32.85 23.84 17.79
C LEU A 319 -34.32 24.14 18.12
N GLY A 320 -35.22 23.15 18.01
CA GLY A 320 -36.64 23.27 18.32
C GLY A 320 -37.49 23.94 17.24
N PHE A 321 -36.96 24.12 16.03
CA PHE A 321 -37.71 24.64 14.88
C PHE A 321 -38.71 23.63 14.32
N VAL A 322 -38.43 22.34 14.48
CA VAL A 322 -39.33 21.25 14.10
C VAL A 322 -39.40 20.20 15.21
N THR A 323 -40.43 19.37 15.16
CA THR A 323 -40.54 18.15 15.96
C THR A 323 -40.86 16.99 15.03
N ILE A 324 -40.27 15.81 15.28
CA ILE A 324 -40.56 14.61 14.50
C ILE A 324 -41.28 13.61 15.40
N LYS A 325 -42.50 13.21 15.01
CA LYS A 325 -43.28 12.17 15.69
C LYS A 325 -43.77 11.17 14.66
N ASP A 326 -43.49 9.88 14.89
CA ASP A 326 -43.87 8.78 13.99
C ASP A 326 -43.47 9.01 12.52
N GLY A 327 -42.33 9.67 12.29
CA GLY A 327 -41.83 9.99 10.94
C GLY A 327 -42.51 11.18 10.26
N VAL A 328 -43.37 11.90 10.97
CA VAL A 328 -43.96 13.16 10.51
C VAL A 328 -43.25 14.32 11.18
N MET A 329 -42.65 15.19 10.36
CA MET A 329 -42.00 16.42 10.78
C MET A 329 -43.03 17.56 10.81
N THR A 330 -43.15 18.24 11.96
CA THR A 330 -44.05 19.37 12.15
C THR A 330 -43.29 20.61 12.59
N VAL A 331 -43.56 21.75 11.96
CA VAL A 331 -42.92 23.03 12.30
C VAL A 331 -43.45 23.62 13.60
N ASN A 332 -42.53 24.08 14.44
CA ASN A 332 -42.84 24.86 15.62
C ASN A 332 -42.85 26.36 15.30
N LYS A 333 -44.04 26.94 15.13
CA LYS A 333 -44.21 28.37 14.80
C LYS A 333 -43.82 29.31 15.94
N GLU A 334 -43.75 28.82 17.16
CA GLU A 334 -43.41 29.58 18.37
C GLU A 334 -41.93 29.43 18.76
N ALA A 335 -41.14 28.73 17.94
CA ALA A 335 -39.73 28.50 18.22
C ALA A 335 -38.96 29.83 18.37
N PRO A 336 -38.15 29.99 19.44
CA PRO A 336 -37.31 31.17 19.59
C PRO A 336 -36.27 31.23 18.47
N LYS A 337 -35.84 32.44 18.11
CA LYS A 337 -34.74 32.62 17.14
C LYS A 337 -33.45 32.08 17.76
N ARG A 338 -32.86 31.08 17.11
CA ARG A 338 -31.59 30.47 17.49
C ARG A 338 -30.66 30.40 16.29
N GLU A 339 -29.35 30.45 16.54
CA GLU A 339 -28.35 30.31 15.49
C GLU A 339 -28.05 28.82 15.20
N ILE A 340 -27.78 28.51 13.93
CA ILE A 340 -27.39 27.14 13.52
C ILE A 340 -26.10 26.69 14.22
N ALA A 341 -25.21 27.63 14.53
CA ALA A 341 -23.96 27.36 15.23
C ALA A 341 -24.16 26.86 16.68
N GLU A 342 -25.34 27.06 17.28
CA GLU A 342 -25.68 26.54 18.62
C GLU A 342 -25.97 25.03 18.60
N SER A 343 -26.17 24.42 17.44
CA SER A 343 -26.45 22.99 17.31
C SER A 343 -25.18 22.16 17.46
N GLN A 344 -25.19 21.19 18.39
CA GLN A 344 -24.09 20.24 18.53
C GLN A 344 -24.00 19.33 17.30
N ILE A 345 -25.15 18.95 16.73
CA ILE A 345 -25.19 18.16 15.50
C ILE A 345 -24.50 18.89 14.34
N TYR A 346 -24.69 20.21 14.23
CA TYR A 346 -24.03 21.03 13.22
C TYR A 346 -22.52 21.12 13.45
N GLN A 347 -22.07 21.34 14.70
CA GLN A 347 -20.64 21.38 15.02
C GLN A 347 -19.96 20.03 14.76
N ASN A 348 -20.60 18.93 15.16
CA ASN A 348 -20.12 17.57 14.91
C ASN A 348 -20.03 17.31 13.40
N LEU A 349 -21.07 17.64 12.62
CA LEU A 349 -21.04 17.47 11.17
C LEU A 349 -19.92 18.28 10.51
N LYS A 350 -19.69 19.52 10.96
CA LYS A 350 -18.58 20.35 10.49
C LYS A 350 -17.23 19.68 10.75
N GLN A 351 -17.04 19.07 11.91
CA GLN A 351 -15.83 18.31 12.23
C GLN A 351 -15.72 17.02 11.40
N THR A 352 -16.81 16.27 11.24
CA THR A 352 -16.87 15.08 10.37
C THR A 352 -16.47 15.41 8.94
N VAL A 353 -16.97 16.51 8.37
CA VAL A 353 -16.59 16.99 7.03
C VAL A 353 -15.08 17.20 6.94
N LYS A 354 -14.49 17.91 7.91
CA LYS A 354 -13.04 18.16 7.95
C LYS A 354 -12.23 16.86 8.07
N ASN A 355 -12.67 15.95 8.93
CA ASN A 355 -11.99 14.66 9.14
C ASN A 355 -12.07 13.80 7.87
N GLN A 356 -13.23 13.72 7.23
CA GLN A 356 -13.41 12.99 5.98
C GLN A 356 -12.60 13.60 4.84
N GLU A 357 -12.50 14.93 4.76
CA GLU A 357 -11.66 15.60 3.76
C GLU A 357 -10.18 15.20 3.92
N MET A 358 -9.67 15.18 5.15
CA MET A 358 -8.31 14.69 5.45
C MET A 358 -8.12 13.24 4.99
N MET A 359 -9.05 12.33 5.35
CA MET A 359 -8.92 10.90 5.02
C MET A 359 -9.19 10.59 3.52
N ALA A 360 -9.96 11.43 2.83
CA ALA A 360 -10.30 11.25 1.42
C ALA A 360 -9.25 11.85 0.48
N LEU A 361 -8.70 13.02 0.82
CA LEU A 361 -7.87 13.82 -0.09
C LEU A 361 -6.41 13.95 0.37
N GLY A 362 -6.13 13.74 1.66
CA GLY A 362 -4.78 13.83 2.21
C GLY A 362 -3.83 12.79 1.62
N THR A 363 -2.54 13.11 1.63
CA THR A 363 -1.46 12.13 1.42
C THR A 363 -1.45 11.11 2.55
N VAL A 364 -0.90 9.91 2.31
CA VAL A 364 -0.82 8.88 3.36
C VAL A 364 -0.04 9.33 4.58
N GLN A 365 0.97 10.19 4.39
CA GLN A 365 1.73 10.79 5.49
C GLN A 365 0.90 11.77 6.30
N GLU A 366 0.12 12.66 5.65
CA GLU A 366 -0.76 13.59 6.36
C GLU A 366 -1.84 12.86 7.14
N MET A 367 -2.43 11.81 6.54
CA MET A 367 -3.41 10.97 7.22
C MET A 367 -2.81 10.27 8.44
N TYR A 368 -1.62 9.66 8.28
CA TYR A 368 -0.94 9.01 9.39
C TYR A 368 -0.63 10.00 10.52
N ASN A 369 -0.04 11.16 10.20
CA ASN A 369 0.24 12.20 11.20
C ASN A 369 -1.03 12.65 11.92
N PHE A 370 -2.11 12.89 11.17
CA PHE A 370 -3.41 13.26 11.74
C PHE A 370 -3.98 12.19 12.69
N LEU A 371 -3.72 10.90 12.45
CA LEU A 371 -4.14 9.81 13.34
C LEU A 371 -3.27 9.71 14.60
N MET A 372 -1.99 10.10 14.50
CA MET A 372 -1.04 10.09 15.62
C MET A 372 -1.15 11.31 16.53
N GLU A 373 -1.68 12.44 16.02
CA GLU A 373 -2.07 13.63 16.82
C GLU A 373 -3.28 13.36 17.71
#